data_AF-A0A4Y2UK91-F1
#
_entry.id   AF-A0A4Y2UK91-F1
#
_cell.length_a   1.000
_cell.length_b   1.000
_cell.length_c   1.000
_cell.angle_alpha   90.00
_cell.angle_beta   90.00
_cell.angle_gamma   90.00
#
_symmetry.space_group_name_H-M   'P 1'
#
loop_
_entity.id
_entity.type
_entity.pdbx_description
1 polymer ?
#
loop_
_entity_poly.entity_id
_entity_poly.type
_entity_poly.pdbx_seq_one_letter_code
_entity_poly.pdbx_strand_id
1 'polypeptide(L)'
;MLTLDSCSKIRSNIDIDNFVCAELPKKSVNPRLFEIVSKCIIHGPCGTVNPNSLCMRDGTCSENFPKFLNEATEENVNGYPIYQRRAREHVNVGKYEIDNLWIAP
;
A
#
# COMPACT_ATOMS: atom_id res chain seq x y z
N MET A 1 -2.25 -9.65 22.72
CA MET A 1 -1.47 -8.49 22.26
C MET A 1 -0.09 -8.99 21.86
N LEU A 2 0.30 -8.82 20.61
CA LEU A 2 1.66 -9.16 20.14
C LEU A 2 2.52 -7.91 20.28
N THR A 3 3.68 -8.04 20.90
CA THR A 3 4.65 -6.93 21.06
C THR A 3 5.99 -7.34 20.46
N LEU A 4 6.63 -6.43 19.72
CA LEU A 4 7.97 -6.66 19.20
C LEU A 4 8.98 -6.76 20.33
N ASP A 5 10.00 -7.61 20.13
CA ASP A 5 11.15 -7.66 21.02
C ASP A 5 11.86 -6.30 21.06
N SER A 6 12.51 -5.99 22.18
CA SER A 6 13.22 -4.74 22.40
C SER A 6 14.30 -4.44 21.36
N CYS A 7 14.96 -5.48 20.83
CA CYS A 7 15.95 -5.41 19.77
C CYS A 7 15.31 -5.23 18.38
N SER A 8 14.03 -5.55 18.22
CA SER A 8 13.28 -5.48 16.95
C SER A 8 12.41 -4.22 16.83
N LYS A 9 12.53 -3.26 17.76
CA LYS A 9 11.77 -2.01 17.70
C LYS A 9 12.14 -1.19 16.47
N ILE A 10 11.12 -0.76 15.75
CA ILE A 10 11.18 0.19 14.63
C ILE A 10 11.54 1.57 15.21
N ARG A 11 12.66 2.15 14.79
CA ARG A 11 13.15 3.45 15.30
C ARG A 11 13.45 4.47 14.19
N SER A 12 13.42 4.03 12.94
CA SER A 12 13.76 4.86 11.77
C SER A 12 12.86 4.54 10.58
N ASN A 13 12.83 5.44 9.60
CA ASN A 13 12.12 5.22 8.33
C ASN A 13 12.69 4.03 7.56
N ILE A 14 13.99 3.76 7.70
CA ILE A 14 14.65 2.58 7.11
C ILE A 14 14.12 1.30 7.78
N ASP A 15 13.93 1.30 9.09
CA ASP A 15 13.31 0.16 9.77
C ASP A 15 11.88 -0.05 9.25
N ILE A 16 11.10 1.03 9.07
CA ILE A 16 9.75 0.95 8.51
C ILE A 16 9.79 0.26 7.14
N ASP A 17 10.67 0.70 6.24
CA ASP A 17 10.82 0.13 4.89
C ASP A 17 11.22 -1.36 4.91
N ASN A 18 11.95 -1.80 5.95
CA ASN A 18 12.33 -3.20 6.11
C ASN A 18 11.17 -4.11 6.55
N PHE A 19 10.17 -3.56 7.25
CA PHE A 19 9.04 -4.34 7.77
C PHE A 19 7.74 -4.14 6.97
N VAL A 20 7.58 -2.98 6.34
CA VAL A 20 6.36 -2.56 5.66
C VAL A 20 6.73 -2.05 4.27
N CYS A 21 6.10 -2.62 3.23
CA CYS A 21 6.36 -2.25 1.86
C CYS A 21 5.04 -1.93 1.14
N ALA A 22 4.96 -0.73 0.57
CA ALA A 22 3.79 -0.28 -0.18
C ALA A 22 3.87 -0.61 -1.69
N GLU A 23 4.54 -1.71 -2.04
CA GLU A 23 4.79 -2.11 -3.42
C GLU A 23 4.28 -3.52 -3.72
N LEU A 24 3.81 -3.73 -4.95
CA LEU A 24 3.45 -5.06 -5.42
C LEU A 24 4.71 -5.93 -5.56
N PRO A 25 4.73 -7.13 -4.94
CA PRO A 25 5.80 -8.09 -5.15
C PRO A 25 5.76 -8.60 -6.59
N LYS A 26 6.91 -8.97 -7.16
CA LYS A 26 6.94 -9.55 -8.50
C LYS A 26 6.41 -10.98 -8.46
N LYS A 27 5.37 -11.26 -9.24
CA LYS A 27 4.80 -12.62 -9.36
C LYS A 27 5.83 -13.66 -9.78
N SER A 28 6.81 -13.28 -10.61
CA SER A 28 7.90 -14.17 -11.04
C SER A 28 8.89 -14.53 -9.92
N VAL A 29 9.05 -13.67 -8.92
CA VAL A 29 10.00 -13.87 -7.81
C VAL A 29 9.32 -14.58 -6.64
N ASN A 30 8.11 -14.15 -6.28
CA ASN A 30 7.35 -14.77 -5.20
C ASN A 30 5.84 -14.80 -5.53
N PRO A 31 5.38 -15.85 -6.24
CA PRO A 31 3.97 -15.96 -6.65
C PRO A 31 3.00 -15.99 -5.46
N ARG A 32 3.41 -16.64 -4.35
CA ARG A 32 2.57 -16.78 -3.15
C ARG A 32 2.37 -15.44 -2.45
N LEU A 33 3.44 -14.68 -2.26
CA LEU A 33 3.36 -13.34 -1.68
C LEU A 33 2.52 -12.42 -2.58
N PHE A 34 2.71 -12.50 -3.90
CA PHE A 34 1.88 -11.77 -4.86
C PHE A 34 0.39 -12.09 -4.71
N GLU A 35 0.02 -13.36 -4.63
CA GLU A 35 -1.37 -13.75 -4.43
C GLU A 35 -1.97 -13.20 -3.13
N ILE A 36 -1.21 -13.23 -2.03
CA ILE A 36 -1.64 -12.69 -0.74
C ILE A 36 -1.82 -11.17 -0.81
N VAL A 37 -0.79 -10.45 -1.30
CA VAL A 37 -0.84 -8.99 -1.42
C VAL A 37 -1.98 -8.56 -2.34
N SER A 38 -2.17 -9.24 -3.47
CA SER A 38 -3.25 -8.93 -4.41
C SER A 38 -4.66 -9.11 -3.83
N LYS A 39 -4.83 -10.00 -2.84
CA LYS A 39 -6.14 -10.26 -2.22
C LYS A 39 -6.38 -9.43 -0.95
N CYS A 40 -5.32 -9.09 -0.21
CA CYS A 40 -5.46 -8.57 1.15
C CYS A 40 -4.96 -7.13 1.33
N ILE A 41 -4.03 -6.66 0.49
CA ILE A 41 -3.30 -5.41 0.71
C ILE A 41 -3.62 -4.36 -0.37
N ILE A 42 -4.20 -4.77 -1.50
CA ILE A 42 -4.71 -3.82 -2.50
C ILE A 42 -6.01 -3.19 -1.97
N HIS A 43 -6.05 -1.86 -1.87
CA HIS A 43 -7.25 -1.09 -1.53
C HIS A 43 -8.39 -1.35 -2.52
N GLY A 44 -8.01 -1.50 -3.80
CA GLY A 44 -8.92 -1.66 -4.91
C GLY A 44 -9.32 -0.30 -5.50
N PRO A 45 -9.77 -0.29 -6.76
CA PRO A 45 -10.15 0.94 -7.42
C PRO A 45 -11.39 1.55 -6.76
N CYS A 46 -11.32 2.85 -6.50
CA CYS A 46 -12.38 3.69 -5.99
C CYS A 46 -12.35 5.04 -6.74
N GLY A 47 -13.08 6.03 -6.25
CA GLY A 47 -13.16 7.33 -6.91
C GLY A 47 -14.01 7.25 -8.17
N THR A 48 -13.58 7.91 -9.24
CA THR A 48 -14.28 7.93 -10.53
C THR A 48 -14.38 6.55 -11.17
N VAL A 49 -13.40 5.67 -10.93
CA VAL A 49 -13.36 4.30 -11.47
C VAL A 49 -14.41 3.40 -10.80
N ASN A 50 -14.67 3.61 -9.51
CA ASN A 50 -15.69 2.87 -8.78
C ASN A 50 -16.31 3.72 -7.65
N PRO A 51 -17.30 4.58 -7.99
CA PRO A 51 -17.94 5.49 -7.04
C PRO A 51 -18.74 4.78 -5.95
N ASN A 52 -19.09 3.51 -6.16
CA ASN A 52 -19.88 2.71 -5.24
C ASN A 52 -19.03 1.97 -4.19
N SER A 53 -17.71 2.20 -4.15
CA SER A 53 -16.83 1.58 -3.15
C SER A 53 -17.19 2.05 -1.74
N LEU A 54 -17.12 1.16 -0.75
CA LEU A 54 -17.47 1.48 0.65
C LEU A 54 -16.60 2.59 1.27
N CYS A 55 -15.41 2.84 0.73
CA CYS A 55 -14.53 3.92 1.17
C CYS A 55 -14.98 5.31 0.66
N MET A 56 -15.92 5.38 -0.27
CA MET A 56 -16.35 6.65 -0.87
C MET A 56 -17.25 7.43 0.09
N ARG A 57 -16.85 8.68 0.37
CA ARG A 57 -17.66 9.68 1.07
C ARG A 57 -17.61 11.00 0.31
N ASP A 58 -18.78 11.59 0.09
CA ASP A 58 -18.93 12.90 -0.57
C ASP A 58 -18.17 13.01 -1.91
N GLY A 59 -18.13 11.91 -2.69
CA GLY A 59 -17.44 11.84 -3.97
C GLY A 59 -15.92 11.62 -3.90
N THR A 60 -15.35 11.45 -2.70
CA THR A 60 -13.91 11.23 -2.47
C THR A 60 -13.64 9.94 -1.68
N CYS A 61 -12.48 9.34 -1.87
CA CYS A 61 -12.07 8.19 -1.05
C CYS A 61 -11.66 8.67 0.34
N SER A 62 -12.26 8.12 1.41
CA SER A 62 -11.94 8.49 2.79
C SER A 62 -10.47 8.26 3.15
N GLU A 63 -9.83 7.30 2.49
CA GLU A 63 -8.43 6.93 2.69
C GLU A 63 -7.49 7.63 1.69
N ASN A 64 -8.01 8.55 0.86
CA ASN A 64 -7.26 9.33 -0.12
C ASN A 64 -6.51 8.46 -1.15
N PHE A 65 -7.17 7.43 -1.70
CA PHE A 65 -6.66 6.67 -2.84
C PHE A 65 -7.08 7.27 -4.19
N PRO A 66 -6.24 7.15 -5.24
CA PRO A 66 -4.90 6.56 -5.23
C PRO A 66 -3.88 7.42 -4.46
N LYS A 67 -2.89 6.79 -3.83
CA LYS A 67 -1.78 7.50 -3.15
C LYS A 67 -0.82 8.12 -4.17
N PHE A 68 0.03 9.04 -3.73
CA PHE A 68 1.13 9.56 -4.56
C PHE A 68 2.35 8.63 -4.52
N LEU A 69 3.17 8.71 -5.58
CA LEU A 69 4.50 8.11 -5.57
C LEU A 69 5.37 8.81 -4.54
N ASN A 70 6.28 8.06 -3.95
CA ASN A 70 7.22 8.59 -2.96
C ASN A 70 8.55 7.83 -3.03
N GLU A 71 9.67 8.54 -3.05
CA GLU A 71 10.99 7.92 -3.22
C GLU A 71 11.54 7.32 -1.92
N ALA A 72 11.09 7.76 -0.75
CA ALA A 72 11.54 7.27 0.55
C ALA A 72 10.42 7.40 1.59
N THR A 73 10.45 6.57 2.64
CA THR A 73 9.47 6.73 3.73
C THR A 73 9.74 8.02 4.51
N GLU A 74 8.70 8.79 4.76
CA GLU A 74 8.74 10.07 5.47
C GLU A 74 7.83 10.06 6.70
N GLU A 75 8.17 10.89 7.68
CA GLU A 75 7.30 11.13 8.82
C GLU A 75 6.09 11.98 8.41
N ASN A 76 4.99 11.83 9.15
CA ASN A 76 3.77 12.58 8.89
C ASN A 76 3.22 13.17 10.19
N VAL A 77 2.51 14.29 10.07
CA VAL A 77 1.91 15.00 11.20
C VAL A 77 0.83 14.20 11.92
N ASN A 78 0.22 13.22 11.24
CA ASN A 78 -0.84 12.37 11.79
C ASN A 78 -0.30 11.10 12.50
N GLY A 79 1.02 10.93 12.59
CA GLY A 79 1.65 9.77 13.23
C GLY A 79 1.72 8.50 12.38
N TYR A 80 1.24 8.53 11.13
CA TYR A 80 1.38 7.42 10.17
C TYR A 80 2.40 7.76 9.08
N PRO A 81 3.45 6.94 8.88
CA PRO A 81 4.45 7.23 7.85
C PRO A 81 3.86 7.38 6.45
N ILE A 82 4.42 8.30 5.67
CA ILE A 82 4.19 8.37 4.23
C ILE A 82 5.15 7.37 3.59
N TYR A 83 4.68 6.16 3.30
CA TYR A 83 5.52 5.07 2.81
C TYR A 83 6.16 5.36 1.45
N GLN A 84 7.37 4.83 1.24
CA GLN A 84 8.02 4.71 -0.06
C GLN A 84 7.11 3.95 -1.04
N ARG A 85 6.97 4.48 -2.25
CA ARG A 85 6.08 3.97 -3.29
C ARG A 85 6.65 4.30 -4.66
N ARG A 86 7.41 3.37 -5.26
CA ARG A 86 8.05 3.59 -6.57
C ARG A 86 7.12 3.26 -7.73
N ALA A 87 7.30 3.96 -8.84
CA ALA A 87 6.61 3.62 -10.08
C ALA A 87 7.08 2.25 -10.58
N ARG A 88 6.13 1.38 -10.91
CA ARG A 88 6.35 0.06 -11.51
C ARG A 88 5.30 -0.18 -12.59
N GLU A 89 5.48 -1.25 -13.35
CA GLU A 89 4.48 -1.71 -14.29
C GLU A 89 3.16 -2.04 -13.59
N HIS A 90 2.06 -1.76 -14.29
CA HIS A 90 0.75 -2.15 -13.83
C HIS A 90 0.57 -3.67 -13.87
N VAL A 91 -0.29 -4.18 -13.01
CA VAL A 91 -0.61 -5.60 -12.93
C VAL A 91 -2.12 -5.79 -12.96
N ASN A 92 -2.57 -6.77 -13.74
CA ASN A 92 -3.98 -7.12 -13.79
C ASN A 92 -4.37 -7.92 -12.55
N VAL A 93 -5.28 -7.36 -11.76
CA VAL A 93 -5.90 -8.01 -10.59
C VAL A 93 -7.40 -8.08 -10.82
N GLY A 94 -7.88 -9.28 -11.21
CA GLY A 94 -9.26 -9.46 -11.66
C GLY A 94 -9.52 -8.70 -12.95
N LYS A 95 -10.47 -7.75 -12.91
CA LYS A 95 -10.85 -6.90 -14.06
C LYS A 95 -10.18 -5.53 -14.07
N TYR A 96 -9.30 -5.26 -13.10
CA TYR A 96 -8.71 -3.96 -12.89
C TYR A 96 -7.21 -4.00 -13.12
N GLU A 97 -6.70 -2.95 -13.74
CA GLU A 97 -5.28 -2.68 -13.89
C GLU A 97 -4.82 -1.87 -12.67
N ILE A 98 -3.90 -2.43 -11.87
CA ILE A 98 -3.51 -1.88 -10.58
C ILE A 98 -2.00 -1.65 -10.54
N ASP A 99 -1.59 -0.53 -9.98
CA ASP A 99 -0.20 -0.20 -9.69
C ASP A 99 0.03 -0.02 -8.17
N ASN A 100 1.23 0.42 -7.81
CA ASN A 100 1.61 0.63 -6.42
C ASN A 100 0.79 1.74 -5.72
N LEU A 101 0.08 2.62 -6.45
CA LEU A 101 -0.71 3.71 -5.86
C LEU A 101 -1.92 3.21 -5.08
N TRP A 102 -2.34 1.97 -5.33
CA TRP A 102 -3.50 1.32 -4.70
C TRP A 102 -3.15 0.40 -3.54
N ILE A 103 -1.87 0.32 -3.14
CA ILE A 103 -1.43 -0.55 -2.04
C ILE A 103 -1.71 0.11 -0.69
N ALA A 104 -2.45 -0.57 0.18
CA ALA A 104 -2.74 -0.20 1.55
C ALA A 104 -1.98 -1.15 2.49
N PRO A 105 -0.71 -0.84 2.82
CA PRO A 105 0.11 -1.69 3.67
C PRO A 105 -0.36 -1.72 5.14
#